data_AF-A0A955R309-F1
#
_entry.id   AF-A0A955R309-F1
#
_cell.length_a   1.000
_cell.length_b   1.000
_cell.length_c   1.000
_cell.angle_alpha   90.00
_cell.angle_beta   90.00
_cell.angle_gamma   90.00
#
_symmetry.space_group_name_H-M   'P 1'
#
loop_
_entity.id
_entity.type
_entity.pdbx_description
1 polymer ?
#
loop_
_entity_poly.entity_id
_entity_poly.type
_entity_poly.pdbx_seq_one_letter_code
_entity_poly.pdbx_strand_id
1 'polypeptide(L)'
;MPPAEDKARLEETLIFIQTIWILFLAALYLTCFYDEYRFPGQKTTPEEGEEVLWLVQNVLFFGMMGLGFLADVVQMRIDRAKAFIFLAASLILGGMASMVGALQFRVVRRAAGFFGFEF
;
A
#
# COMPACT_ATOMS: atom_id res chain seq x y z
N MET A 1 22.03 14.24 24.76
CA MET A 1 22.22 14.11 23.30
C MET A 1 22.82 12.72 23.08
N PRO A 2 22.15 11.78 22.39
CA PRO A 2 22.72 10.45 22.19
C PRO A 2 24.02 10.54 21.39
N PRO A 3 25.04 9.70 21.70
CA PRO A 3 26.34 9.70 21.03
C PRO A 3 26.20 9.45 19.52
N ALA A 4 27.17 9.92 18.72
CA ALA A 4 27.13 9.87 17.26
C ALA A 4 26.97 8.44 16.70
N GLU A 5 27.44 7.43 17.44
CA GLU A 5 27.33 6.02 17.08
C GLU A 5 25.87 5.50 17.12
N ASP A 6 25.07 5.97 18.08
CA ASP A 6 23.66 5.58 18.21
C ASP A 6 22.81 6.13 17.06
N LYS A 7 23.17 7.31 16.55
CA LYS A 7 22.48 7.92 15.40
C LYS A 7 22.69 7.13 14.12
N ALA A 8 23.92 6.67 13.86
CA ALA A 8 24.24 5.85 12.68
C ALA A 8 23.48 4.51 12.69
N ARG A 9 23.40 3.85 13.84
CA ARG A 9 22.64 2.59 14.00
C ARG A 9 21.13 2.81 13.82
N LEU A 10 20.60 3.93 14.31
CA LEU A 10 19.19 4.30 14.13
C LEU A 10 18.86 4.63 12.66
N GLU A 11 19.76 5.31 11.95
CA GLU A 11 19.61 5.58 10.52
C GLU A 11 19.65 4.30 9.69
N GLU A 12 20.56 3.38 9.98
CA GLU A 12 20.62 2.06 9.32
C GLU A 12 19.33 1.25 9.56
N THR A 13 18.84 1.26 10.80
CA THR A 13 17.56 0.62 11.15
C THR A 13 16.40 1.25 10.39
N LEU A 14 16.39 2.58 10.26
CA LEU A 14 15.36 3.29 9.51
C LEU A 14 15.37 2.91 8.02
N ILE A 15 16.55 2.83 7.40
CA ILE A 15 16.72 2.40 6.00
C ILE A 15 16.21 0.97 5.82
N PHE A 16 16.49 0.08 6.77
CA PHE A 16 16.01 -1.29 6.73
C PHE A 16 14.47 -1.37 6.79
N ILE A 17 13.85 -0.62 7.72
CA ILE A 17 12.38 -0.55 7.83
C ILE A 17 11.77 0.06 6.56
N GLN A 18 12.37 1.12 6.00
CA GLN A 18 11.92 1.72 4.74
C GLN A 18 11.99 0.75 3.57
N THR A 19 13.05 -0.04 3.48
CA THR A 19 13.21 -1.06 2.44
C THR A 19 12.10 -2.11 2.53
N ILE A 20 11.81 -2.61 3.74
CA ILE A 20 10.70 -3.55 3.95
C ILE A 20 9.36 -2.90 3.60
N TRP A 21 9.18 -1.64 3.97
CA TRP A 21 7.97 -0.89 3.66
C TRP A 21 7.75 -0.74 2.14
N ILE A 22 8.81 -0.45 1.36
CA ILE A 22 8.75 -0.39 -0.11
C ILE A 22 8.41 -1.77 -0.69
N LEU A 23 8.97 -2.85 -0.14
CA LEU A 23 8.64 -4.22 -0.58
C LEU A 23 7.16 -4.56 -0.33
N PHE A 24 6.60 -4.15 0.82
CA PHE A 24 5.17 -4.28 1.10
C PHE A 24 4.32 -3.48 0.12
N LEU A 25 4.75 -2.26 -0.22
CA LEU A 25 4.07 -1.42 -1.21
C LEU A 25 4.09 -2.06 -2.61
N ALA A 26 5.23 -2.60 -3.04
CA ALA A 26 5.35 -3.30 -4.31
C ALA A 26 4.48 -4.57 -4.33
N ALA A 27 4.45 -5.34 -3.25
CA ALA A 27 3.60 -6.53 -3.12
C ALA A 27 2.11 -6.16 -3.21
N LEU A 28 1.69 -5.09 -2.54
CA LEU A 28 0.32 -4.59 -2.59
C LEU A 28 -0.09 -4.15 -4.02
N TYR A 29 0.80 -3.45 -4.73
CA TYR A 29 0.54 -3.08 -6.12
C TYR A 29 0.46 -4.30 -7.04
N LEU A 30 1.33 -5.30 -6.83
CA LEU A 30 1.31 -6.55 -7.60
C LEU A 30 0.02 -7.33 -7.36
N THR A 31 -0.48 -7.39 -6.13
CA THR A 31 -1.75 -8.07 -5.84
C THR A 31 -2.94 -7.35 -6.45
N CYS A 32 -2.98 -6.02 -6.44
CA CYS A 32 -4.01 -5.26 -7.16
C CYS A 32 -3.94 -5.48 -8.68
N PHE A 33 -2.74 -5.54 -9.26
CA PHE A 33 -2.57 -5.78 -10.70
C PHE A 33 -2.96 -7.21 -11.10
N TYR A 34 -2.63 -8.18 -10.25
CA TYR A 34 -2.99 -9.59 -10.46
C TYR A 34 -4.51 -9.82 -10.31
N ASP A 35 -5.15 -9.11 -9.39
CA ASP A 35 -6.60 -9.10 -9.20
C ASP A 35 -7.32 -8.65 -10.48
N GLU A 36 -6.94 -7.48 -11.01
CA GLU A 36 -7.51 -6.94 -12.26
C GLU A 36 -7.23 -7.85 -13.48
N TYR A 37 -6.04 -8.47 -13.55
CA TYR A 37 -5.69 -9.37 -14.65
C TYR A 37 -6.49 -10.68 -14.61
N ARG A 38 -6.72 -11.24 -13.42
CA ARG A 38 -7.33 -12.57 -13.24
C ARG A 38 -8.86 -12.50 -13.16
N PHE A 39 -9.40 -11.43 -12.59
CA PHE A 39 -10.82 -11.20 -12.35
C PHE A 39 -11.26 -9.85 -12.93
N PRO A 40 -11.35 -9.71 -14.27
CA PRO A 40 -11.93 -8.52 -14.87
C PRO A 40 -13.44 -8.49 -14.59
N GLY A 41 -13.92 -7.40 -14.01
CA GLY A 41 -15.31 -7.18 -13.58
C GLY A 41 -15.46 -7.11 -12.06
N GLN A 42 -15.82 -5.94 -11.50
CA GLN A 42 -16.30 -5.82 -10.11
C GLN A 42 -17.61 -6.60 -10.00
N LYS A 43 -17.51 -7.89 -9.68
CA LYS A 43 -18.67 -8.71 -9.38
C LYS A 43 -19.10 -8.35 -7.96
N THR A 44 -20.38 -8.04 -7.78
CA THR A 44 -20.97 -7.76 -6.45
C THR A 44 -20.84 -8.93 -5.48
N THR A 45 -20.57 -10.12 -6.01
CA THR A 45 -20.21 -11.34 -5.28
C THR A 45 -18.82 -11.76 -5.73
N PRO A 46 -17.80 -11.64 -4.85
CA PRO A 46 -16.47 -12.15 -5.16
C PRO A 46 -16.53 -13.67 -5.37
N GLU A 47 -15.82 -14.17 -6.38
CA GLU A 47 -15.56 -15.61 -6.47
C GLU A 47 -14.61 -16.01 -5.33
N GLU A 48 -14.61 -17.28 -4.89
CA GLU A 48 -13.79 -17.74 -3.74
C GLU A 48 -12.30 -17.34 -3.86
N GLY A 49 -11.79 -17.22 -5.09
CA GLY A 49 -10.42 -16.73 -5.35
C GLY A 49 -10.23 -15.23 -5.12
N GLU A 50 -11.22 -14.39 -5.44
CA GLU A 50 -11.17 -12.92 -5.31
C GLU A 50 -11.23 -12.51 -3.83
N GLU A 51 -12.01 -13.22 -3.00
CA GLU A 51 -12.14 -12.94 -1.57
C GLU A 51 -10.80 -13.14 -0.81
N VAL A 52 -10.04 -14.17 -1.19
CA VAL A 52 -8.69 -14.40 -0.63
C VAL A 52 -7.72 -13.31 -1.07
N LEU A 53 -7.77 -12.87 -2.33
CA LEU A 53 -6.93 -11.76 -2.80
C LEU A 53 -7.25 -10.47 -2.04
N TRP A 54 -8.53 -10.17 -1.80
CA TRP A 54 -8.95 -9.03 -1.00
C TRP A 54 -8.44 -9.12 0.45
N LEU A 55 -8.54 -10.29 1.07
CA LEU A 55 -7.99 -10.50 2.41
C LEU A 55 -6.47 -10.26 2.43
N VAL A 56 -5.75 -10.76 1.43
CA VAL A 56 -4.29 -10.57 1.29
C VAL A 56 -3.95 -9.09 1.07
N GLN A 57 -4.68 -8.37 0.22
CA GLN A 57 -4.51 -6.92 0.02
C GLN A 57 -4.72 -6.16 1.34
N ASN A 58 -5.75 -6.51 2.11
CA ASN A 58 -5.99 -5.91 3.42
C ASN A 58 -4.86 -6.20 4.42
N VAL A 59 -4.36 -7.43 4.48
CA VAL A 59 -3.23 -7.81 5.35
C VAL A 59 -1.96 -7.06 4.95
N LEU A 60 -1.68 -6.95 3.65
CA LEU A 60 -0.54 -6.18 3.13
C LEU A 60 -0.68 -4.70 3.46
N PHE A 61 -1.87 -4.12 3.34
CA PHE A 61 -2.14 -2.73 3.71
C PHE A 61 -1.94 -2.50 5.22
N PHE A 62 -2.49 -3.36 6.07
CA PHE A 62 -2.28 -3.28 7.52
C PHE A 62 -0.82 -3.48 7.91
N GLY A 63 -0.11 -4.41 7.27
CA GLY A 63 1.33 -4.61 7.47
C GLY A 63 2.15 -3.38 7.09
N MET A 64 1.82 -2.74 5.97
CA MET A 64 2.45 -1.50 5.52
C MET A 64 2.18 -0.34 6.49
N MET A 65 0.96 -0.20 6.99
CA MET A 65 0.61 0.79 8.01
C MET A 65 1.40 0.59 9.31
N GLY A 66 1.53 -0.67 9.75
CA GLY A 66 2.34 -1.02 10.93
C GLY A 66 3.82 -0.72 10.75
N LEU A 67 4.37 -1.03 9.57
CA LEU A 67 5.77 -0.72 9.22
C LEU A 67 6.01 0.79 9.10
N GLY A 68 5.06 1.53 8.51
CA GLY A 68 5.13 2.99 8.44
C GLY A 68 5.09 3.64 9.82
N PHE A 69 4.24 3.13 10.72
CA PHE A 69 4.22 3.55 12.12
C PHE A 69 5.53 3.24 12.84
N LEU A 70 6.11 2.05 12.64
CA LEU A 70 7.40 1.68 13.23
C LEU A 70 8.54 2.58 12.72
N ALA A 71 8.54 2.90 11.42
CA ALA A 71 9.48 3.84 10.82
C ALA A 71 9.36 5.21 11.47
N ASP A 72 8.13 5.72 11.67
CA ASP A 72 7.90 6.99 12.34
C ASP A 72 8.34 6.98 13.80
N VAL A 73 8.16 5.87 14.54
CA VAL A 73 8.64 5.74 15.92
C VAL A 73 10.17 5.81 15.98
N VAL A 74 10.88 5.14 15.07
CA VAL A 74 12.35 5.21 14.96
C VAL A 74 12.78 6.61 14.54
N GLN A 75 12.08 7.22 13.58
CA GLN A 75 12.39 8.55 13.09
C GLN A 75 12.18 9.62 14.16
N MET A 76 11.15 9.51 15.00
CA MET A 76 10.94 10.39 16.17
C MET A 76 12.06 10.30 17.21
N ARG A 77 12.78 9.17 17.29
CA ARG A 77 13.96 9.04 18.16
C ARG A 77 15.17 9.81 17.61
N ILE A 78 15.25 9.97 16.28
CA ILE A 78 16.33 10.69 15.60
C ILE A 78 16.01 12.19 15.53
N ASP A 79 14.82 12.54 15.02
CA ASP A 79 14.37 13.92 14.78
C ASP A 79 12.86 14.03 15.01
N ARG A 80 12.47 14.73 16.08
CA ARG A 80 11.06 14.92 16.48
C ARG A 80 10.24 15.71 15.47
N ALA A 81 10.89 16.48 14.58
CA ALA A 81 10.21 17.33 13.61
C ALA A 81 9.67 16.57 12.39
N LYS A 82 10.15 15.35 12.14
CA LYS A 82 9.75 14.50 10.99
C LYS A 82 8.78 13.38 11.38
N ALA A 83 7.92 13.66 12.35
CA ALA A 83 6.90 12.72 12.79
C ALA A 83 5.80 12.54 11.72
N PHE A 84 5.31 11.31 11.57
CA PHE A 84 4.12 10.94 10.77
C PHE A 84 4.27 10.96 9.25
N ILE A 85 5.48 11.15 8.71
CA ILE A 85 5.67 11.17 7.25
C ILE A 85 5.43 9.78 6.66
N PHE A 86 5.92 8.72 7.32
CA PHE A 86 5.76 7.37 6.81
C PHE A 86 4.34 6.84 7.00
N LEU A 87 3.68 7.16 8.11
CA LEU A 87 2.28 6.84 8.31
C LEU A 87 1.39 7.55 7.29
N ALA A 88 1.62 8.84 7.05
CA ALA A 88 0.87 9.59 6.04
C ALA A 88 1.13 9.03 4.63
N ALA A 89 2.39 8.69 4.29
CA ALA A 89 2.73 8.06 3.03
C ALA A 89 2.05 6.69 2.87
N SER A 90 2.03 5.87 3.92
CA SER A 90 1.36 4.55 3.94
C SER A 90 -0.13 4.69 3.70
N LEU A 91 -0.75 5.69 4.34
CA LEU A 91 -2.18 5.95 4.21
C LEU A 91 -2.53 6.47 2.81
N ILE A 92 -1.75 7.41 2.27
CA ILE A 92 -1.98 7.96 0.93
C ILE A 92 -1.74 6.88 -0.12
N LEU A 93 -0.62 6.17 -0.06
CA LEU A 93 -0.23 5.22 -1.11
C LEU A 93 -1.03 3.92 -1.05
N GLY A 94 -1.30 3.40 0.14
CA GLY A 94 -2.17 2.24 0.29
C GLY A 94 -3.65 2.57 0.07
N GLY A 95 -4.09 3.79 0.43
CA GLY A 95 -5.41 4.30 0.04
C GLY A 95 -5.54 4.50 -1.47
N MET A 96 -4.47 4.95 -2.14
CA MET A 96 -4.41 5.01 -3.59
C MET A 96 -4.49 3.63 -4.22
N ALA A 97 -3.87 2.61 -3.68
CA ALA A 97 -4.00 1.24 -4.20
C ALA A 97 -5.45 0.72 -4.12
N SER A 98 -6.16 1.00 -3.02
CA SER A 98 -7.60 0.72 -2.90
C SER A 98 -8.43 1.52 -3.92
N MET A 99 -8.07 2.79 -4.15
CA MET A 99 -8.71 3.61 -5.19
C MET A 99 -8.38 3.15 -6.62
N VAL A 100 -7.18 2.64 -6.89
CA VAL A 100 -6.79 2.12 -8.21
C VAL A 100 -7.67 0.93 -8.57
N GLY A 101 -7.92 0.01 -7.62
CA GLY A 101 -8.90 -1.08 -7.80
C GLY A 101 -10.34 -0.58 -8.00
N ALA A 102 -10.74 0.57 -7.43
CA ALA A 102 -12.10 1.10 -7.61
C ALA A 102 -12.28 2.01 -8.84
N LEU A 103 -11.23 2.74 -9.25
CA LEU A 103 -11.26 3.71 -10.35
C LEU A 103 -10.94 3.07 -11.70
N GLN A 104 -10.11 2.03 -11.76
CA GLN A 104 -9.87 1.29 -13.00
C GLN A 104 -11.19 0.74 -13.55
N PHE A 105 -12.07 0.20 -12.69
CA PHE A 105 -13.42 -0.21 -13.08
C PHE A 105 -14.29 0.92 -13.63
N ARG A 106 -14.28 2.09 -13.00
CA ARG A 106 -15.10 3.23 -13.47
C ARG A 106 -14.61 3.77 -14.80
N VAL A 107 -13.30 3.82 -15.02
CA VAL A 107 -12.70 4.30 -16.27
C VAL A 107 -12.90 3.29 -17.40
N VAL A 108 -12.70 1.99 -17.15
CA VAL A 108 -12.96 0.93 -18.14
C VAL A 108 -14.44 0.86 -18.48
N ARG A 109 -15.35 0.94 -17.50
CA ARG A 109 -16.80 0.94 -17.75
C ARG A 109 -17.27 2.20 -18.48
N ARG A 110 -16.66 3.36 -18.19
CA ARG A 110 -16.97 4.63 -18.89
C ARG A 110 -16.38 4.67 -20.30
N ALA A 111 -15.22 4.05 -20.52
CA ALA A 111 -14.65 3.86 -21.85
C ALA A 111 -15.47 2.83 -22.66
N ALA A 112 -15.84 1.68 -22.08
CA ALA A 112 -16.68 0.67 -22.72
C ALA A 112 -18.08 1.22 -23.07
N GLY A 113 -18.68 2.02 -22.18
CA GLY A 113 -19.92 2.76 -22.46
C GLY A 113 -19.77 3.87 -23.51
N PHE A 114 -18.58 4.47 -23.64
CA PHE A 114 -18.28 5.42 -24.72
C PHE A 114 -18.06 4.71 -26.08
N PHE A 115 -17.60 3.46 -26.07
CA PHE A 115 -17.38 2.62 -27.25
C PHE A 115 -18.56 1.68 -27.60
N GLY A 116 -19.67 1.71 -26.85
CA GLY A 116 -20.92 1.02 -27.21
C GLY A 116 -20.94 -0.49 -26.99
N PHE A 117 -20.10 -1.05 -26.12
CA PHE A 117 -20.17 -2.46 -25.74
C PHE A 117 -20.92 -2.63 -24.42
N GLU A 118 -22.15 -3.16 -24.49
CA GLU A 118 -22.88 -3.71 -23.34
C GLU A 118 -22.43 -5.16 -23.10
N PHE A 119 -22.00 -5.47 -21.87
CA PHE A 119 -21.86 -6.84 -21.35
C PHE A 119 -22.75 -6.98 -20.12
#